data_AF-A0A257LT08-F1
#
_entry.id   AF-A0A257LT08-F1
#
_cell.length_a   1.000
_cell.length_b   1.000
_cell.length_c   1.000
_cell.angle_alpha   90.00
_cell.angle_beta   90.00
_cell.angle_gamma   90.00
#
_symmetry.space_group_name_H-M   'P 1'
#
loop_
_entity.id
_entity.type
_entity.pdbx_description
1 polymer ?
#
loop_
_entity_poly.entity_id
_entity_poly.type
_entity_poly.pdbx_seq_one_letter_code
_entity_poly.pdbx_strand_id
1 'polypeptide(L)'
;MGWVLVISAIVGVIPESGPHIIFVMMFAKGLIPVSVLVTSSIVQDGHGMLPLLSYTPKDAIYIKLFNLIVGLAVGTALYMVGM
;
A
#
# COMPACT_ATOMS: atom_id res chain seq x y z
N MET A 1 -2.02 16.16 1.77
CA MET A 1 -1.67 14.78 2.15
C MET A 1 -1.21 13.90 0.99
N GLY A 2 -1.23 14.36 -0.27
CA GLY A 2 -0.82 13.53 -1.42
C GLY A 2 0.59 12.92 -1.33
N TRP A 3 1.54 13.60 -0.68
CA TRP A 3 2.87 13.02 -0.43
C TRP A 3 2.82 11.81 0.53
N VAL A 4 1.95 11.84 1.55
CA VAL A 4 1.72 10.70 2.45
C VAL A 4 1.10 9.52 1.70
N LEU A 5 0.21 9.79 0.74
CA LEU A 5 -0.38 8.78 -0.13
C LEU A 5 0.71 8.04 -0.91
N VAL A 6 1.61 8.78 -1.58
CA VAL A 6 2.73 8.19 -2.32
C VAL A 6 3.67 7.43 -1.40
N ILE A 7 4.00 7.97 -0.22
CA ILE A 7 4.82 7.26 0.78
C ILE A 7 4.14 5.96 1.21
N SER A 8 2.82 5.97 1.45
CA SER A 8 2.07 4.79 1.87
C SER A 8 2.10 3.67 0.82
N ALA A 9 2.08 4.04 -0.46
CA ALA A 9 2.23 3.11 -1.57
C ALA A 9 3.64 2.50 -1.59
N ILE A 10 4.69 3.33 -1.50
CA ILE A 10 6.08 2.87 -1.51
C ILE A 10 6.36 1.95 -0.31
N VAL A 11 5.90 2.33 0.89
CA VAL A 11 6.08 1.53 2.10
C VAL A 11 5.35 0.19 2.00
N GLY A 12 4.16 0.15 1.37
CA GLY A 12 3.42 -1.09 1.12
C GLY A 12 4.13 -2.09 0.21
N VAL A 13 5.16 -1.67 -0.54
CA VAL A 13 5.97 -2.60 -1.35
C VAL A 13 6.76 -3.56 -0.46
N ILE A 14 7.06 -3.18 0.79
CA ILE A 14 7.72 -4.06 1.75
C ILE A 14 6.79 -5.26 2.04
N PRO A 15 7.24 -6.51 1.80
CA PRO A 15 6.42 -7.71 1.96
C PRO A 15 6.25 -8.12 3.43
N GLU A 16 5.65 -7.24 4.23
CA GLU A 16 5.43 -7.40 5.67
C GLU A 16 4.22 -6.57 6.14
N SER A 17 3.51 -7.05 7.15
CA SER A 17 2.38 -6.33 7.77
C SER A 17 2.82 -5.19 8.71
N GLY A 18 4.03 -5.24 9.26
CA GLY A 18 4.53 -4.26 10.23
C GLY A 18 4.44 -2.81 9.74
N PRO A 19 5.03 -2.45 8.57
CA PRO A 19 4.95 -1.10 8.03
C PRO A 19 3.52 -0.61 7.76
N HIS A 20 2.60 -1.53 7.43
CA HIS A 20 1.19 -1.20 7.17
C HIS A 20 0.45 -0.72 8.44
N ILE A 21 0.79 -1.27 9.62
CA ILE A 21 0.14 -0.91 10.90
C ILE A 21 0.29 0.58 11.20
N ILE A 22 1.37 1.22 10.77
CA ILE A 22 1.58 2.66 10.95
C ILE A 22 0.43 3.46 10.33
N PHE A 23 0.01 3.12 9.11
CA PHE A 23 -1.09 3.81 8.41
C PHE A 23 -2.44 3.49 9.06
N VAL A 24 -2.67 2.25 9.50
CA VAL A 24 -3.88 1.89 10.26
C VAL A 24 -4.01 2.76 11.52
N MET A 25 -2.92 2.91 12.27
CA MET A 25 -2.91 3.71 13.50
C MET A 25 -3.05 5.20 13.21
N MET A 26 -2.40 5.71 12.16
CA MET A 26 -2.56 7.10 11.74
C MET A 26 -4.01 7.40 11.33
N PHE A 27 -4.66 6.47 10.60
CA PHE A 27 -6.06 6.61 10.21
C PHE A 27 -6.98 6.58 11.44
N ALA A 28 -6.79 5.62 12.35
CA ALA A 28 -7.57 5.51 13.59
C ALA A 28 -7.47 6.77 14.48
N LYS A 29 -6.33 7.48 14.43
CA LYS A 29 -6.11 8.76 15.12
C LYS A 29 -6.58 9.99 14.32
N GLY A 30 -7.16 9.80 13.14
CA GLY A 30 -7.61 10.90 12.28
C GLY A 30 -6.49 11.71 11.62
N LEU A 31 -5.26 11.18 11.55
CA LEU A 31 -4.09 11.87 11.01
C LEU A 31 -3.98 11.77 9.48
N ILE A 32 -4.58 10.75 8.87
CA ILE A 32 -4.60 10.53 7.42
C ILE A 32 -6.03 10.23 6.94
N PRO A 33 -6.35 10.56 5.68
CA PRO A 33 -7.64 10.24 5.07
C PRO A 33 -7.76 8.75 4.69
N VAL A 34 -8.98 8.30 4.37
CA VAL A 34 -9.27 6.91 3.95
C VAL A 34 -8.48 6.56 2.69
N SER A 35 -8.30 7.51 1.77
CA SER A 35 -7.51 7.31 0.54
C SER A 35 -6.09 6.79 0.83
N VAL A 36 -5.40 7.31 1.84
CA VAL A 36 -4.05 6.86 2.22
C VAL A 36 -4.10 5.47 2.83
N LEU A 37 -5.08 5.18 3.70
CA LEU A 37 -5.25 3.86 4.26
C LEU A 37 -5.48 2.82 3.16
N VAL A 38 -6.43 3.06 2.26
CA VAL A 38 -6.76 2.18 1.14
C VAL A 38 -5.56 1.97 0.22
N THR A 39 -4.81 3.02 -0.09
CA THR A 39 -3.58 2.91 -0.87
C THR A 39 -2.63 1.91 -0.21
N SER A 40 -2.33 2.08 1.09
CA SER A 40 -1.44 1.18 1.81
C SER A 40 -1.97 -0.26 1.91
N SER A 41 -3.28 -0.44 2.04
CA SER A 41 -3.92 -1.76 2.12
C SER A 41 -3.87 -2.52 0.81
N ILE A 42 -3.96 -1.84 -0.34
CA ILE A 42 -3.87 -2.48 -1.66
C ILE A 42 -2.42 -2.87 -1.98
N VAL A 43 -1.44 -2.01 -1.68
CA VAL A 43 -0.05 -2.26 -2.09
C VAL A 43 0.63 -3.36 -1.25
N GLN A 44 0.19 -3.54 0.00
CA GLN A 44 0.78 -4.52 0.90
C GLN A 44 0.18 -5.92 0.70
N ASP A 45 1.04 -6.94 0.58
CA ASP A 45 0.67 -8.34 0.30
C ASP A 45 0.84 -9.27 1.51
N GLY A 46 1.40 -8.74 2.60
CA GLY A 46 1.74 -9.49 3.80
C GLY A 46 2.82 -10.54 3.58
N HIS A 47 2.88 -11.51 4.50
CA HIS A 47 3.93 -12.54 4.51
C HIS A 47 3.80 -13.57 3.38
N GLY A 48 2.65 -13.65 2.70
CA GLY A 48 2.45 -14.54 1.55
C GLY A 48 3.35 -14.22 0.36
N MET A 49 3.89 -13.00 0.29
CA MET A 49 4.85 -12.60 -0.74
C MET A 49 6.26 -13.14 -0.49
N LEU A 50 6.64 -13.48 0.74
CA LEU A 50 8.00 -13.95 1.06
C LEU A 50 8.33 -15.31 0.43
N PRO A 51 7.45 -16.34 0.49
CA PRO A 51 7.66 -17.59 -0.24
C PRO A 51 7.71 -17.39 -1.76
N LEU A 52 6.88 -16.50 -2.30
CA LEU A 52 6.84 -16.23 -3.73
C LEU A 52 8.12 -15.53 -4.22
N LEU A 53 8.65 -14.60 -3.42
CA LEU A 53 9.94 -13.96 -3.69
C LEU A 53 11.09 -14.98 -3.74
N SER A 54 11.03 -16.02 -2.90
CA SER A 54 11.99 -17.13 -2.88
C SER A 54 11.82 -18.07 -4.08
N TYR A 55 10.59 -18.42 -4.44
CA TYR A 55 10.29 -19.39 -5.50
C TYR A 55 10.37 -18.79 -6.90
N THR A 56 9.75 -17.63 -7.13
CA THR A 56 9.72 -16.95 -8.43
C THR A 56 9.75 -15.44 -8.23
N PRO A 57 10.96 -14.84 -8.11
CA PRO A 57 11.10 -13.40 -7.86
C PRO A 57 10.52 -12.53 -8.98
N LYS A 58 10.50 -13.05 -10.22
CA LYS A 58 9.86 -12.39 -11.37
C LYS A 58 8.37 -12.13 -11.13
N ASP A 59 7.65 -13.14 -10.65
CA ASP A 59 6.21 -13.06 -10.42
C ASP A 59 5.92 -12.19 -9.19
N ALA A 60 6.76 -12.28 -8.15
CA ALA A 60 6.69 -11.38 -7.00
C ALA A 60 6.82 -9.91 -7.41
N ILE A 61 7.76 -9.58 -8.31
CA ILE A 61 7.92 -8.22 -8.85
C ILE A 61 6.67 -7.80 -9.63
N TYR A 62 6.12 -8.66 -10.49
CA TYR A 62 4.93 -8.31 -11.27
C TYR A 62 3.71 -8.04 -10.39
N ILE A 63 3.48 -8.88 -9.37
CA ILE A 63 2.38 -8.66 -8.42
C ILE A 63 2.59 -7.34 -7.67
N LYS A 64 3.83 -7.06 -7.22
CA LYS A 64 4.13 -5.80 -6.53
C LYS A 64 3.91 -4.57 -7.41
N LEU A 65 4.33 -4.61 -8.67
CA LEU A 65 4.08 -3.53 -9.62
C LEU A 65 2.59 -3.36 -9.90
N PHE A 66 1.87 -4.46 -10.08
CA PHE A 66 0.42 -4.43 -10.28
C PHE A 66 -0.30 -3.77 -9.09
N ASN A 67 -0.02 -4.24 -7.87
CA ASN A 67 -0.63 -3.69 -6.66
C ASN A 67 -0.23 -2.23 -6.44
N LEU A 68 1.01 -1.85 -6.72
CA LEU A 68 1.48 -0.47 -6.62
C LEU A 68 0.69 0.45 -7.57
N ILE A 69 0.51 0.04 -8.83
CA ILE A 69 -0.24 0.80 -9.83
C ILE A 69 -1.71 0.92 -9.43
N VAL A 70 -2.34 -0.20 -9.06
CA VAL A 70 -3.76 -0.22 -8.66
C VAL A 70 -3.98 0.59 -7.39
N GLY A 71 -3.11 0.44 -6.39
CA GLY A 71 -3.17 1.16 -5.12
C GLY A 71 -3.04 2.67 -5.31
N LEU A 72 -2.08 3.12 -6.14
CA LEU A 72 -1.93 4.54 -6.47
C LEU A 72 -3.13 5.07 -7.28
N ALA A 73 -3.64 4.31 -8.25
CA ALA A 73 -4.78 4.73 -9.06
C ALA A 73 -6.05 4.89 -8.20
N VAL A 74 -6.41 3.86 -7.42
CA VAL A 74 -7.59 3.89 -6.54
C VAL A 74 -7.42 4.92 -5.43
N GLY A 75 -6.26 4.95 -4.78
CA GLY A 75 -5.94 5.91 -3.74
C GLY A 75 -6.06 7.36 -4.22
N THR A 76 -5.49 7.66 -5.39
CA THR A 76 -5.55 9.01 -5.98
C THR A 76 -6.98 9.37 -6.35
N ALA A 77 -7.76 8.44 -6.92
CA ALA A 77 -9.17 8.67 -7.22
C ALA A 77 -9.97 9.02 -5.95
N LEU A 78 -9.78 8.28 -4.86
CA LEU A 78 -10.41 8.57 -3.56
C LEU A 78 -9.95 9.92 -3.00
N TYR A 79 -8.65 10.21 -3.08
CA TYR A 79 -8.11 11.48 -2.60
C TYR A 79 -8.70 12.69 -3.35
N MET A 80 -8.94 12.56 -4.67
CA MET A 80 -9.54 13.62 -5.49
C MET A 80 -10.99 13.93 -5.11
N VAL A 81 -11.76 12.94 -4.63
CA VAL A 81 -13.13 13.15 -4.15
C VAL A 81 -13.20 13.55 -2.67
N GLY A 82 -12.05 13.86 -2.06
CA GLY A 82 -11.97 14.32 -0.67
C GLY A 82 -12.04 13.20 0.37
N MET A 83 -11.83 11.95 -0.03
CA MET A 83 -11.79 10.78 0.86
C MET A 83 -10.38 10.42 1.31
#